data_AF-A0A1E4DP31-F1
#
_entry.id   AF-A0A1E4DP31-F1
#
_cell.length_a   1.000
_cell.length_b   1.000
_cell.length_c   1.000
_cell.angle_alpha   90.00
_cell.angle_beta   90.00
_cell.angle_gamma   90.00
#
_symmetry.space_group_name_H-M   'P 1'
#
loop_
_entity.id
_entity.type
_entity.pdbx_description
1 polymer ?
#
loop_
_entity_poly.entity_id
_entity_poly.type
_entity_poly.pdbx_seq_one_letter_code
_entity_poly.pdbx_strand_id
1 'polypeptide(L)'
;MKRLSSWLLLFWLSMISVVQAADYQLTLGQGIDVCEACKQNLERMTVHPACEREYSGQFDLEPPAWKPFDVAGHLEAMEQVLYFLAAGSGSAGHALSDEGQFEETIRRISTKEEPWAYWALVDINNDGKVEPVLKLHSSLCHSRNDGSIGRAYSAPLVVLTENLNGIDHALTDLVLQNPRQDGRAAGETNYQLYGVFRYKGETYFDRWDDAGSSDPSERFTLSIYASTGETTRKLCRLKELQTKRWFPGLPCASGRCQTARPLPTRFIP
;
A
#
# COMPACT_ATOMS: atom_id res chain seq x y z
N MET A 1 -42.07 36.68 32.63
CA MET A 1 -40.83 35.89 32.83
C MET A 1 -40.90 34.43 32.29
N LYS A 2 -41.83 34.06 31.39
CA LYS A 2 -41.94 32.67 30.85
C LYS A 2 -41.40 32.48 29.42
N ARG A 3 -40.94 33.54 28.74
CA ARG A 3 -40.49 33.48 27.32
C ARG A 3 -38.98 33.26 27.12
N LEU A 4 -38.16 33.42 28.17
CA LEU A 4 -36.71 33.23 28.09
C LEU A 4 -36.27 31.76 28.24
N SER A 5 -37.13 30.90 28.80
CA SER A 5 -36.79 29.49 29.06
C SER A 5 -36.85 28.60 27.82
N SER A 6 -37.65 28.96 26.80
CA SER A 6 -37.78 28.15 25.58
C SER A 6 -36.64 28.36 24.58
N TRP A 7 -35.91 29.47 24.67
CA TRP A 7 -34.79 29.75 23.77
C TRP A 7 -33.50 29.02 24.17
N LEU A 8 -33.32 28.73 25.46
CA LEU A 8 -32.17 27.97 25.96
C LEU A 8 -32.23 26.48 25.61
N LEU A 9 -33.44 25.90 25.48
CA LEU A 9 -33.63 24.50 25.07
C LEU A 9 -33.34 24.26 23.58
N LEU A 10 -33.58 25.26 22.73
CA LEU A 10 -33.28 25.18 21.29
C LEU A 10 -31.77 25.26 21.00
N PHE A 11 -31.00 25.97 21.82
CA PHE A 11 -29.54 26.00 21.70
C PHE A 11 -28.87 24.69 22.16
N TRP A 12 -29.48 23.95 23.09
CA TRP A 12 -28.97 22.66 23.55
C TRP A 12 -29.14 21.52 22.55
N LEU A 13 -30.19 21.56 21.71
CA LEU A 13 -30.42 20.56 20.67
C LEU A 13 -29.58 20.77 19.40
N SER A 14 -28.87 21.90 19.28
CA SER A 14 -27.97 22.19 18.14
C SER A 14 -26.57 21.60 18.31
N MET A 15 -26.24 21.01 19.46
CA MET A 15 -24.95 20.35 19.71
C MET A 15 -25.01 18.84 19.49
N ILE A 16 -25.98 18.35 18.70
CA ILE A 16 -25.87 17.02 18.11
C ILE A 16 -24.83 17.17 17.01
N SER A 17 -23.57 17.02 17.44
CA SER A 17 -22.42 16.90 16.57
C SER A 17 -22.79 15.89 15.50
N VAL A 18 -22.74 16.33 14.24
CA VAL A 18 -22.78 15.42 13.11
C VAL A 18 -21.53 14.56 13.25
N VAL A 19 -21.65 13.45 13.96
CA VAL A 19 -20.67 12.38 13.93
C VAL A 19 -20.78 11.83 12.53
N GLN A 20 -20.01 12.42 11.60
CA GLN A 20 -19.66 11.73 10.38
C GLN A 20 -19.11 10.38 10.82
N ALA A 21 -19.80 9.32 10.42
CA ALA A 21 -19.31 7.98 10.65
C ALA A 21 -17.93 7.90 10.00
N ALA A 22 -16.88 7.71 10.81
CA ALA A 22 -15.54 7.60 10.30
C ALA A 22 -15.46 6.35 9.41
N ASP A 23 -14.93 6.49 8.19
CA ASP A 23 -14.73 5.37 7.28
C ASP A 23 -13.67 4.41 7.81
N TYR A 24 -12.81 4.91 8.72
CA TYR A 24 -11.72 4.19 9.34
C TYR A 24 -11.73 4.32 10.86
N GLN A 25 -11.43 3.21 11.54
CA GLN A 25 -11.23 3.17 12.99
C GLN A 25 -9.79 2.82 13.32
N LEU A 26 -9.14 3.67 14.13
CA LEU A 26 -7.89 3.29 14.80
C LEU A 26 -8.20 2.23 15.85
N THR A 27 -7.70 1.03 15.63
CA THR A 27 -7.78 -0.12 16.54
C THR A 27 -6.49 -0.30 17.36
N LEU A 28 -5.41 0.32 16.91
CA LEU A 28 -4.12 0.44 17.59
C LEU A 28 -3.51 1.80 17.24
N GLY A 29 -2.82 2.42 18.21
CA GLY A 29 -2.08 3.66 17.99
C GLY A 29 -2.89 4.94 18.18
N GLN A 30 -3.99 4.90 18.94
CA GLN A 30 -4.78 6.09 19.25
C GLN A 30 -3.95 7.11 20.03
N GLY A 31 -4.00 8.39 19.62
CA GLY A 31 -3.21 9.45 20.24
C GLY A 31 -1.73 9.48 19.84
N ILE A 32 -1.30 8.63 18.91
CA ILE A 32 0.01 8.74 18.26
C ILE A 32 -0.14 9.62 17.02
N ASP A 33 0.59 10.73 16.97
CA ASP A 33 0.50 11.76 15.93
C ASP A 33 0.51 11.20 14.48
N VAL A 34 1.47 10.34 14.15
CA VAL A 34 1.58 9.76 12.79
C VAL A 34 0.38 8.87 12.45
N CYS A 35 -0.19 8.16 13.42
CA CYS A 35 -1.37 7.34 13.20
C CYS A 35 -2.61 8.19 12.88
N GLU A 36 -2.78 9.31 13.59
CA GLU A 36 -3.88 10.25 13.37
C GLU A 36 -3.72 10.98 12.02
N ALA A 37 -2.49 11.38 11.66
CA ALA A 37 -2.19 11.99 10.36
C ALA A 37 -2.50 11.02 9.21
N CYS A 38 -2.05 9.76 9.30
CA CYS A 38 -2.36 8.75 8.29
C CYS A 38 -3.86 8.44 8.22
N LYS A 39 -4.58 8.43 9.34
CA LYS A 39 -6.05 8.29 9.34
C LYS A 39 -6.70 9.41 8.54
N GLN A 40 -6.36 10.66 8.83
CA GLN A 40 -6.92 11.82 8.14
C GLN A 40 -6.58 11.83 6.64
N ASN A 41 -5.37 11.42 6.28
CA ASN A 41 -4.96 11.24 4.89
C ASN A 41 -5.82 10.19 4.19
N LEU A 42 -5.96 9.01 4.79
CA LEU A 42 -6.76 7.91 4.27
C LEU A 42 -8.23 8.28 4.09
N GLU A 43 -8.80 9.02 5.05
CA GLU A 43 -10.17 9.53 4.98
C GLU A 43 -10.39 10.55 3.84
N ARG A 44 -9.33 11.14 3.28
CA ARG A 44 -9.41 12.08 2.15
C ARG A 44 -9.02 11.50 0.80
N MET A 45 -8.48 10.28 0.75
CA MET A 45 -8.10 9.64 -0.51
C MET A 45 -9.31 9.43 -1.43
N THR A 46 -9.12 9.65 -2.72
CA THR A 46 -10.15 9.41 -3.76
C THR A 46 -9.91 8.11 -4.51
N VAL A 47 -8.69 7.58 -4.47
CA VAL A 47 -8.28 6.27 -5.01
C VAL A 47 -8.22 5.25 -3.88
N HIS A 48 -8.62 4.00 -4.14
CA HIS A 48 -8.60 2.96 -3.12
C HIS A 48 -7.15 2.73 -2.63
N PRO A 49 -6.91 2.66 -1.30
CA PRO A 49 -5.56 2.53 -0.73
C PRO A 49 -4.81 1.25 -1.15
N ALA A 50 -5.51 0.16 -1.45
CA ALA A 50 -5.00 -1.02 -2.15
C ALA A 50 -4.30 -0.73 -3.49
N CYS A 51 -4.77 0.26 -4.25
CA CYS A 51 -4.34 0.49 -5.63
C CYS A 51 -3.17 1.45 -5.70
N GLU A 52 -3.30 2.55 -5.00
CA GLU A 52 -2.29 3.59 -4.93
C GLU A 52 -2.27 4.15 -3.51
N ARG A 53 -1.06 4.48 -3.04
CA ARG A 53 -0.89 5.17 -1.76
C ARG A 53 -0.37 6.57 -2.01
N GLU A 54 -1.27 7.53 -1.90
CA GLU A 54 -0.94 8.94 -1.94
C GLU A 54 -0.68 9.46 -0.52
N TYR A 55 0.40 10.22 -0.37
CA TYR A 55 0.76 10.89 0.88
C TYR A 55 0.64 12.39 0.66
N SER A 56 -0.28 13.02 1.41
CA SER A 56 -0.53 14.45 1.27
C SER A 56 0.32 15.26 2.25
N GLY A 57 1.05 16.24 1.71
CA GLY A 57 1.76 17.24 2.50
C GLY A 57 0.85 18.11 3.37
N GLN A 58 -0.47 18.11 3.13
CA GLN A 58 -1.43 18.74 4.05
C GLN A 58 -1.40 18.12 5.46
N PHE A 59 -0.96 16.88 5.58
CA PHE A 59 -0.84 16.13 6.83
C PHE A 59 0.62 15.88 7.22
N ASP A 60 1.56 16.64 6.64
CA ASP A 60 3.01 16.46 6.81
C ASP A 60 3.52 15.06 6.41
N LEU A 61 2.79 14.36 5.53
CA LEU A 61 3.17 13.06 5.00
C LEU A 61 3.88 13.26 3.65
N GLU A 62 5.16 12.90 3.61
CA GLU A 62 6.01 13.13 2.43
C GLU A 62 6.41 11.78 1.81
N PRO A 63 6.05 11.50 0.54
CA PRO A 63 6.57 10.31 -0.13
C PRO A 63 8.07 10.48 -0.44
N PRO A 64 8.84 9.39 -0.51
CA PRO A 64 10.17 9.43 -1.10
C PRO A 64 10.14 9.97 -2.53
N ALA A 65 11.23 10.61 -2.95
CA ALA A 65 11.41 11.07 -4.32
C ALA A 65 11.69 9.89 -5.27
N TRP A 66 10.66 9.08 -5.53
CA TRP A 66 10.72 7.90 -6.39
C TRP A 66 11.16 8.28 -7.81
N LYS A 67 12.16 7.56 -8.33
CA LYS A 67 12.66 7.68 -9.70
C LYS A 67 12.56 6.33 -10.40
N PRO A 68 12.37 6.29 -11.73
CA PRO A 68 12.48 5.04 -12.48
C PRO A 68 13.84 4.35 -12.20
N PHE A 69 13.82 3.05 -12.00
CA PHE A 69 15.03 2.25 -11.85
C PHE A 69 15.51 1.77 -13.23
N ASP A 70 16.82 1.87 -13.48
CA ASP A 70 17.43 1.38 -14.72
C ASP A 70 17.65 -0.13 -14.65
N VAL A 71 16.62 -0.89 -15.02
CA VAL A 71 16.66 -2.35 -15.01
C VAL A 71 17.73 -2.88 -15.96
N ALA A 72 17.88 -2.27 -17.14
CA ALA A 72 18.83 -2.74 -18.16
C ALA A 72 20.28 -2.55 -17.71
N GLY A 73 20.58 -1.47 -16.99
CA GLY A 73 21.88 -1.23 -16.38
C GLY A 73 22.20 -2.13 -15.16
N HIS A 74 21.18 -2.78 -14.57
CA HIS A 74 21.29 -3.52 -13.31
C HIS A 74 20.61 -4.91 -13.36
N LEU A 75 20.81 -5.66 -14.45
CA LEU A 75 20.16 -6.96 -14.68
C LEU A 75 20.44 -7.98 -13.57
N GLU A 76 21.70 -8.16 -13.17
CA GLU A 76 22.09 -9.11 -12.13
C GLU A 76 21.44 -8.79 -10.77
N ALA A 77 21.34 -7.50 -10.43
CA ALA A 77 20.67 -7.07 -9.21
C ALA A 77 19.15 -7.36 -9.27
N MET A 78 18.53 -7.10 -10.43
CA MET A 78 17.10 -7.39 -10.63
C MET A 78 16.81 -8.88 -10.60
N GLU A 79 17.69 -9.73 -11.14
CA GLU A 79 17.59 -11.19 -11.05
C GLU A 79 17.56 -11.65 -9.59
N GLN A 80 18.51 -11.17 -8.78
CA GLN A 80 18.56 -11.47 -7.35
C GLN A 80 17.28 -11.02 -6.64
N VAL A 81 16.78 -9.82 -6.95
CA VAL A 81 15.53 -9.29 -6.37
C VAL A 81 14.35 -10.19 -6.70
N LEU A 82 14.15 -10.53 -7.97
CA LEU A 82 13.03 -11.36 -8.41
C LEU A 82 13.12 -12.77 -7.80
N TYR A 83 14.32 -13.34 -7.75
CA TYR A 83 14.56 -14.63 -7.09
C TYR A 83 14.26 -14.57 -5.59
N PHE A 84 14.76 -13.54 -4.90
CA PHE A 84 14.53 -13.33 -3.47
C PHE A 84 13.04 -13.25 -3.14
N LEU A 85 12.29 -12.51 -3.96
CA LEU A 85 10.84 -12.36 -3.84
C LEU A 85 10.08 -13.65 -4.18
N ALA A 86 10.55 -14.46 -5.13
CA ALA A 86 9.85 -15.68 -5.57
C ALA A 86 10.04 -16.90 -4.64
N ALA A 87 11.10 -16.95 -3.83
CA ALA A 87 11.57 -18.17 -3.16
C ALA A 87 10.73 -18.69 -1.95
N GLY A 88 9.40 -18.62 -1.93
CA GLY A 88 8.59 -19.24 -0.86
C GLY A 88 7.23 -19.82 -1.26
N SER A 89 6.97 -21.02 -0.72
CA SER A 89 5.89 -21.96 -1.03
C SER A 89 6.14 -22.91 -2.22
N GLY A 90 6.63 -24.12 -1.89
CA GLY A 90 6.24 -25.42 -2.49
C GLY A 90 6.43 -25.71 -3.98
N SER A 91 6.74 -24.73 -4.82
CA SER A 91 6.95 -24.87 -6.27
C SER A 91 8.41 -24.55 -6.66
N ALA A 92 9.32 -24.70 -5.70
CA ALA A 92 10.76 -24.48 -5.79
C ALA A 92 11.47 -25.55 -6.64
N GLY A 93 10.93 -25.81 -7.83
CA GLY A 93 11.57 -26.59 -8.88
C GLY A 93 11.53 -25.93 -10.26
N HIS A 94 10.66 -24.93 -10.51
CA HIS A 94 10.46 -24.42 -11.88
C HIS A 94 10.17 -22.91 -12.05
N ALA A 95 10.01 -22.09 -11.00
CA ALA A 95 9.43 -20.75 -11.16
C ALA A 95 10.31 -19.72 -11.92
N LEU A 96 11.64 -19.91 -11.98
CA LEU A 96 12.55 -19.08 -12.79
C LEU A 96 13.58 -19.93 -13.55
N SER A 97 13.36 -21.24 -13.65
CA SER A 97 14.30 -22.17 -14.32
C SER A 97 14.28 -22.04 -15.85
N ASP A 98 13.33 -21.30 -16.40
CA ASP A 98 13.19 -21.08 -17.83
C ASP A 98 13.76 -19.70 -18.15
N GLU A 99 14.99 -19.64 -18.67
CA GLU A 99 15.69 -18.41 -19.07
C GLU A 99 14.77 -17.49 -19.89
N GLY A 100 13.90 -18.07 -20.75
CA GLY A 100 12.95 -17.31 -21.56
C GLY A 100 11.86 -16.59 -20.75
N GLN A 101 11.40 -17.16 -19.63
CA GLN A 101 10.41 -16.49 -18.75
C GLN A 101 11.04 -15.36 -17.94
N PHE A 102 12.30 -15.52 -17.55
CA PHE A 102 13.05 -14.46 -16.90
C PHE A 102 13.30 -13.29 -17.84
N GLU A 103 13.82 -13.56 -19.05
CA GLU A 103 14.04 -12.53 -20.08
C GLU A 103 12.75 -11.77 -20.41
N GLU A 104 11.63 -12.48 -20.55
CA GLU A 104 10.33 -11.86 -20.79
C GLU A 104 9.88 -10.99 -19.62
N THR A 105 10.10 -11.43 -18.37
CA THR A 105 9.78 -10.65 -17.18
C THR A 105 10.62 -9.36 -17.12
N ILE A 106 11.93 -9.48 -17.33
CA ILE A 106 12.84 -8.33 -17.39
C ILE A 106 12.44 -7.38 -18.52
N ARG A 107 12.10 -7.91 -19.70
CA ARG A 107 11.61 -7.12 -20.85
C ARG A 107 10.37 -6.33 -20.45
N ARG A 108 9.36 -6.98 -19.87
CA ARG A 108 8.11 -6.34 -19.46
C ARG A 108 8.31 -5.29 -18.35
N ILE A 109 9.23 -5.52 -17.42
CA ILE A 109 9.57 -4.50 -16.40
C ILE A 109 10.25 -3.30 -17.06
N SER A 110 11.21 -3.57 -17.95
CA SER A 110 12.00 -2.54 -18.64
C SER A 110 11.16 -1.69 -19.59
N THR A 111 10.19 -2.30 -20.30
CA THR A 111 9.26 -1.59 -21.17
C THR A 111 8.09 -0.96 -20.42
N LYS A 112 8.05 -1.11 -19.08
CA LYS A 112 6.93 -0.69 -18.22
C LYS A 112 5.60 -1.31 -18.64
N GLU A 113 5.63 -2.49 -19.22
CA GLU A 113 4.43 -3.28 -19.49
C GLU A 113 3.86 -3.88 -18.20
N GLU A 114 4.70 -4.40 -17.29
CA GLU A 114 4.39 -4.85 -15.91
C GLU A 114 5.50 -5.78 -15.35
N PRO A 115 5.82 -5.76 -14.03
CA PRO A 115 5.64 -4.69 -13.04
C PRO A 115 6.60 -3.51 -13.28
N TRP A 116 6.40 -2.36 -12.61
CA TRP A 116 7.25 -1.18 -12.74
C TRP A 116 8.29 -1.08 -11.61
N ALA A 117 9.54 -0.83 -11.96
CA ALA A 117 10.61 -0.66 -10.98
C ALA A 117 10.90 0.83 -10.72
N TYR A 118 10.81 1.22 -9.44
CA TYR A 118 11.18 2.55 -8.96
C TYR A 118 12.19 2.42 -7.83
N TRP A 119 13.00 3.46 -7.61
CA TRP A 119 13.88 3.51 -6.47
C TRP A 119 13.97 4.92 -5.87
N ALA A 120 14.40 5.00 -4.62
CA ALA A 120 14.67 6.25 -3.91
C ALA A 120 15.75 6.03 -2.84
N LEU A 121 16.39 7.11 -2.39
CA LEU A 121 17.21 7.10 -1.18
C LEU A 121 16.33 7.38 0.02
N VAL A 122 16.35 6.50 1.02
CA VAL A 122 15.49 6.57 2.20
C VAL A 122 16.30 6.13 3.41
N ASP A 123 16.22 6.86 4.51
CA ASP A 123 16.70 6.38 5.82
C ASP A 123 15.71 5.35 6.36
N ILE A 124 15.97 4.07 6.06
CA ILE A 124 14.98 3.02 6.19
C ILE A 124 14.76 2.59 7.64
N ASN A 125 15.78 2.74 8.48
CA ASN A 125 15.82 2.31 9.87
C ASN A 125 16.00 3.48 10.85
N ASN A 126 15.83 4.72 10.38
CA ASN A 126 15.93 5.96 11.16
C ASN A 126 17.27 6.09 11.91
N ASP A 127 18.38 5.68 11.30
CA ASP A 127 19.73 5.77 11.87
C ASP A 127 20.52 7.00 11.36
N GLY A 128 19.93 7.78 10.46
CA GLY A 128 20.49 8.98 9.85
C GLY A 128 21.28 8.71 8.55
N LYS A 129 21.46 7.46 8.15
CA LYS A 129 21.99 7.10 6.82
C LYS A 129 20.83 6.89 5.86
N VAL A 130 21.10 7.00 4.56
CA VAL A 130 20.09 6.80 3.53
C VAL A 130 20.51 5.65 2.63
N GLU A 131 19.59 4.73 2.40
CA GLU A 131 19.81 3.52 1.62
C GLU A 131 19.01 3.56 0.31
N PRO A 132 19.53 2.91 -0.75
CA PRO A 132 18.77 2.75 -1.98
C PRO A 132 17.67 1.71 -1.78
N VAL A 133 16.41 2.15 -1.86
CA VAL A 133 15.23 1.29 -1.74
C VAL A 133 14.62 1.11 -3.11
N LEU A 134 14.49 -0.14 -3.53
CA LEU A 134 13.75 -0.56 -4.70
C LEU A 134 12.29 -0.84 -4.33
N LYS A 135 11.37 -0.31 -5.13
CA LYS A 135 9.93 -0.59 -5.09
C LYS A 135 9.53 -1.18 -6.43
N LEU A 136 9.09 -2.44 -6.43
CA LEU A 136 8.46 -3.06 -7.60
C LEU A 136 6.97 -2.90 -7.47
N HIS A 137 6.33 -2.18 -8.40
CA HIS A 137 4.91 -1.88 -8.36
C HIS A 137 4.18 -2.64 -9.47
N SER A 138 3.30 -3.57 -9.08
CA SER A 138 2.32 -4.19 -9.98
C SER A 138 1.01 -3.42 -9.83
N SER A 139 0.72 -2.52 -10.76
CA SER A 139 -0.49 -1.69 -10.75
C SER A 139 -1.72 -2.37 -11.35
N LEU A 140 -1.83 -3.71 -11.26
CA LEU A 140 -3.02 -4.47 -11.70
C LEU A 140 -4.24 -4.22 -10.79
N CYS A 141 -4.43 -2.99 -10.31
CA CYS A 141 -5.69 -2.47 -9.83
C CYS A 141 -6.51 -1.96 -11.03
N HIS A 142 -7.01 -2.88 -11.85
CA HIS A 142 -8.08 -2.56 -12.77
C HIS A 142 -9.41 -2.66 -12.04
N SER A 143 -10.21 -1.58 -12.04
CA SER A 143 -11.63 -1.73 -11.75
C SER A 143 -12.22 -2.67 -12.80
N ARG A 144 -12.69 -3.83 -12.38
CA ARG A 144 -13.50 -4.69 -13.24
C ARG A 144 -14.81 -3.96 -13.55
N ASN A 145 -15.47 -4.36 -14.64
CA ASN A 145 -16.75 -3.76 -15.06
C ASN A 145 -17.86 -3.89 -13.98
N ASP A 146 -17.67 -4.74 -12.97
CA ASP A 146 -18.55 -4.92 -11.81
C ASP A 146 -18.16 -4.04 -10.60
N GLY A 147 -17.20 -3.12 -10.79
CA GLY A 147 -16.69 -2.26 -9.74
C GLY A 147 -15.70 -2.92 -8.79
N SER A 148 -15.47 -4.24 -8.87
CA SER A 148 -14.48 -4.89 -8.03
C SER A 148 -13.06 -4.52 -8.44
N ILE A 149 -12.17 -4.39 -7.46
CA ILE A 149 -10.75 -4.10 -7.71
C ILE A 149 -10.05 -5.37 -8.17
N GLY A 150 -9.19 -5.20 -9.19
CA GLY A 150 -8.29 -6.22 -9.70
C GLY A 150 -7.51 -6.89 -8.58
N ARG A 151 -7.47 -8.21 -8.64
CA ARG A 151 -7.05 -9.09 -7.52
C ARG A 151 -5.54 -9.34 -7.45
N ALA A 152 -4.72 -8.48 -8.05
CA ALA A 152 -3.29 -8.76 -8.24
C ALA A 152 -2.40 -7.50 -8.13
N TYR A 153 -2.72 -6.61 -7.19
CA TYR A 153 -1.85 -5.49 -6.87
C TYR A 153 -0.79 -5.91 -5.84
N SER A 154 0.43 -5.41 -6.02
CA SER A 154 1.49 -5.51 -5.01
C SER A 154 2.55 -4.42 -5.17
N ALA A 155 3.19 -4.05 -4.06
CA ALA A 155 4.32 -3.13 -4.09
C ALA A 155 5.47 -3.55 -3.14
N PRO A 156 6.12 -4.72 -3.34
CA PRO A 156 7.24 -5.13 -2.50
C PRO A 156 8.36 -4.09 -2.48
N LEU A 157 8.95 -3.93 -1.30
CA LEU A 157 10.11 -3.06 -1.05
C LEU A 157 11.32 -3.96 -0.79
N VAL A 158 12.44 -3.64 -1.43
CA VAL A 158 13.72 -4.31 -1.24
C VAL A 158 14.79 -3.26 -1.06
N VAL A 159 15.64 -3.41 -0.05
CA VAL A 159 16.79 -2.51 0.16
C VAL A 159 17.96 -3.06 -0.63
N LEU A 160 18.55 -2.22 -1.48
CA LEU A 160 19.71 -2.56 -2.28
C LEU A 160 21.00 -2.19 -1.53
N THR A 161 22.09 -2.81 -1.94
CA THR A 161 23.45 -2.41 -1.56
C THR A 161 23.78 -1.02 -2.13
N GLU A 162 24.74 -0.29 -1.53
CA GLU A 162 25.10 1.08 -1.93
C GLU A 162 25.47 1.22 -3.42
N ASN A 163 26.03 0.16 -4.02
CA ASN A 163 26.41 0.12 -5.43
C ASN A 163 25.28 -0.35 -6.37
N LEU A 164 24.08 -0.61 -5.85
CA LEU A 164 22.89 -1.09 -6.58
C LEU A 164 23.06 -2.46 -7.26
N ASN A 165 24.04 -3.28 -6.84
CA ASN A 165 24.37 -4.54 -7.51
C ASN A 165 23.82 -5.79 -6.81
N GLY A 166 23.08 -5.62 -5.73
CA GLY A 166 22.54 -6.72 -4.93
C GLY A 166 21.66 -6.22 -3.79
N ILE A 167 21.16 -7.17 -3.00
CA ILE A 167 20.22 -6.93 -1.90
C ILE A 167 20.96 -6.77 -0.58
N ASP A 168 20.61 -5.75 0.19
CA ASP A 168 20.92 -5.72 1.62
C ASP A 168 19.84 -6.52 2.36
N HIS A 169 20.15 -7.77 2.70
CA HIS A 169 19.19 -8.67 3.35
C HIS A 169 18.78 -8.19 4.74
N ALA A 170 19.73 -7.65 5.51
CA ALA A 170 19.45 -7.23 6.89
C ALA A 170 18.44 -6.08 6.92
N LEU A 171 18.64 -5.07 6.06
CA LEU A 171 17.72 -3.94 5.96
C LEU A 171 16.42 -4.29 5.24
N THR A 172 16.49 -5.17 4.24
CA THR A 172 15.28 -5.66 3.56
C THR A 172 14.35 -6.38 4.54
N ASP A 173 14.88 -7.22 5.42
CA ASP A 173 14.09 -7.96 6.41
C ASP A 173 13.40 -7.03 7.43
N LEU A 174 13.92 -5.82 7.66
CA LEU A 174 13.25 -4.82 8.51
C LEU A 174 11.98 -4.27 7.87
N VAL A 175 11.98 -4.09 6.55
CA VAL A 175 10.85 -3.47 5.83
C VAL A 175 9.93 -4.48 5.18
N LEU A 176 10.34 -5.74 5.12
CA LEU A 176 9.53 -6.82 4.61
C LEU A 176 8.40 -7.13 5.59
N GLN A 177 7.24 -6.56 5.33
CA GLN A 177 6.07 -6.69 6.22
C GLN A 177 5.32 -8.03 6.03
N ASN A 178 5.73 -8.85 5.06
CA ASN A 178 5.48 -10.28 5.02
C ASN A 178 6.81 -11.01 5.23
N PRO A 179 7.29 -11.14 6.48
CA PRO A 179 8.40 -12.05 6.75
C PRO A 179 7.99 -13.42 6.21
N ARG A 180 8.95 -14.18 5.66
CA ARG A 180 8.73 -15.55 5.17
C ARG A 180 8.01 -16.36 6.26
N GLN A 181 6.68 -16.40 6.20
CA GLN A 181 5.89 -17.30 7.04
C GLN A 181 6.06 -18.69 6.47
N ASP A 182 6.05 -19.73 7.29
CA ASP A 182 6.25 -21.11 6.84
C ASP A 182 5.38 -21.40 5.61
N GLY A 183 6.04 -21.51 4.46
CA GLY A 183 5.39 -21.73 3.17
C GLY A 183 4.81 -20.50 2.46
N ARG A 184 5.33 -19.28 2.61
CA ARG A 184 5.00 -18.10 1.77
C ARG A 184 6.25 -17.34 1.33
N ALA A 185 6.31 -16.93 0.06
CA ALA A 185 7.42 -16.10 -0.45
C ALA A 185 7.36 -14.68 0.10
N ALA A 186 8.52 -14.04 0.19
CA ALA A 186 8.63 -12.60 0.50
C ALA A 186 7.84 -11.75 -0.52
N GLY A 187 7.84 -12.18 -1.78
CA GLY A 187 7.12 -11.57 -2.89
C GLY A 187 5.68 -12.06 -3.08
N GLU A 188 5.21 -13.04 -2.30
CA GLU A 188 3.80 -13.45 -2.28
C GLU A 188 2.98 -12.39 -1.53
N THR A 189 2.90 -11.23 -2.18
CA THR A 189 2.35 -9.97 -1.73
C THR A 189 1.03 -9.66 -2.44
N ASN A 190 0.42 -10.69 -3.04
CA ASN A 190 -0.91 -10.56 -3.63
C ASN A 190 -1.84 -9.94 -2.58
N TYR A 191 -2.56 -8.88 -2.98
CA TYR A 191 -3.47 -8.15 -2.12
C TYR A 191 -2.80 -7.35 -0.99
N GLN A 192 -1.53 -6.96 -1.18
CA GLN A 192 -0.80 -6.10 -0.26
C GLN A 192 0.00 -5.01 -0.95
N LEU A 193 -0.25 -3.78 -0.55
CA LEU A 193 0.52 -2.62 -0.99
C LEU A 193 1.39 -2.16 0.18
N TYR A 194 2.70 -2.04 -0.06
CA TYR A 194 3.60 -1.38 0.88
C TYR A 194 3.83 0.07 0.47
N GLY A 195 3.69 0.94 1.46
CA GLY A 195 3.98 2.34 1.36
C GLY A 195 5.22 2.72 2.17
N VAL A 196 5.93 3.75 1.71
CA VAL A 196 7.00 4.41 2.45
C VAL A 196 6.70 5.90 2.44
N PHE A 197 6.84 6.55 3.59
CA PHE A 197 6.65 7.98 3.74
C PHE A 197 7.48 8.53 4.89
N ARG A 198 7.71 9.83 4.89
CA ARG A 198 8.28 10.57 6.00
C ARG A 198 7.21 11.37 6.72
N TYR A 199 7.35 11.48 8.03
CA TYR A 199 6.53 12.32 8.88
C TYR A 199 7.42 12.96 9.96
N LYS A 200 7.42 14.29 10.02
CA LYS A 200 8.24 15.07 10.97
C LYS A 200 9.73 14.66 11.00
N GLY A 201 10.27 14.28 9.85
CA GLY A 201 11.69 13.94 9.67
C GLY A 201 12.03 12.45 9.71
N GLU A 202 11.16 11.61 10.28
CA GLU A 202 11.34 10.16 10.41
C GLU A 202 10.64 9.39 9.28
N THR A 203 11.18 8.23 8.92
CA THR A 203 10.63 7.31 7.91
C THR A 203 9.71 6.28 8.56
N TYR A 204 8.57 6.06 7.90
CA TYR A 204 7.56 5.09 8.28
C TYR A 204 7.15 4.24 7.08
N PHE A 205 6.64 3.05 7.38
CA PHE A 205 6.11 2.12 6.40
C PHE A 205 4.65 1.85 6.66
N ASP A 206 3.89 1.60 5.61
CA ASP A 206 2.53 1.12 5.77
C ASP A 206 2.24 -0.14 4.94
N ARG A 207 1.31 -0.95 5.43
CA ARG A 207 0.82 -2.16 4.78
C ARG A 207 -0.69 -2.13 4.71
N TRP A 208 -1.23 -2.16 3.50
CA TRP A 208 -2.64 -2.49 3.30
C TRP A 208 -2.82 -4.00 3.17
N ASP A 209 -3.81 -4.56 3.86
CA ASP A 209 -4.13 -5.99 3.83
C ASP A 209 -5.62 -6.17 3.52
N ASP A 210 -5.97 -6.53 2.27
CA ASP A 210 -7.37 -6.82 1.90
C ASP A 210 -7.75 -8.28 2.11
N ALA A 211 -6.84 -9.20 1.79
CA ALA A 211 -7.13 -10.63 1.69
C ALA A 211 -5.92 -11.54 1.96
N GLY A 212 -4.76 -10.98 2.35
CA GLY A 212 -3.52 -11.74 2.52
C GLY A 212 -3.47 -12.51 3.85
N SER A 213 -4.13 -11.99 4.89
CA SER A 213 -4.17 -12.65 6.20
C SER A 213 -5.21 -13.76 6.29
N SER A 214 -4.80 -14.89 6.89
CA SER A 214 -5.71 -15.98 7.29
C SER A 214 -6.62 -15.57 8.45
N ASP A 215 -6.26 -14.50 9.18
CA ASP A 215 -7.09 -13.91 10.22
C ASP A 215 -8.08 -12.88 9.62
N PRO A 216 -9.41 -13.13 9.69
CA PRO A 216 -10.42 -12.17 9.24
C PRO A 216 -10.34 -10.79 9.92
N SER A 217 -9.75 -10.72 11.12
CA SER A 217 -9.58 -9.47 11.84
C SER A 217 -8.63 -8.50 11.14
N GLU A 218 -7.68 -9.02 10.34
CA GLU A 218 -6.65 -8.24 9.65
C GLU A 218 -7.05 -7.78 8.25
N ARG A 219 -8.18 -8.24 7.71
CA ARG A 219 -8.68 -7.82 6.39
C ARG A 219 -9.12 -6.35 6.38
N PHE A 220 -8.97 -5.65 5.26
CA PHE A 220 -9.28 -4.22 5.14
C PHE A 220 -8.63 -3.39 6.24
N THR A 221 -7.36 -3.70 6.55
CA THR A 221 -6.58 -2.93 7.52
C THR A 221 -5.38 -2.26 6.88
N LEU A 222 -5.11 -1.04 7.35
CA LEU A 222 -3.84 -0.36 7.17
C LEU A 222 -3.03 -0.50 8.45
N SER A 223 -1.87 -1.13 8.39
CA SER A 223 -0.90 -1.14 9.51
C SER A 223 0.24 -0.18 9.20
N ILE A 224 0.72 0.56 10.21
CA ILE A 224 1.86 1.47 10.07
C ILE A 224 2.98 0.97 10.98
N TYR A 225 4.21 1.02 10.47
CA TYR A 225 5.41 0.49 11.10
C TYR A 225 6.50 1.55 11.15
N ALA A 226 7.34 1.48 12.17
CA ALA A 226 8.60 2.19 12.24
C ALA A 226 9.73 1.19 12.47
N SER A 227 10.80 1.34 11.71
CA SER A 227 12.04 0.61 11.88
C SER A 227 13.05 1.51 12.58
N THR A 228 13.66 1.01 13.66
CA THR A 228 14.71 1.71 14.42
C THR A 228 15.82 0.72 14.75
N GLY A 229 17.02 1.00 14.25
CA GLY A 229 18.16 0.09 14.33
C GLY A 229 17.84 -1.26 13.66
N GLU A 230 17.87 -2.34 14.42
CA GLU A 230 17.64 -3.71 13.93
C GLU A 230 16.20 -4.21 14.18
N THR A 231 15.26 -3.33 14.54
CA THR A 231 13.91 -3.75 14.92
C THR A 231 12.82 -2.96 14.22
N THR A 232 11.74 -3.64 13.86
CA THR A 232 10.53 -3.06 13.27
C THR A 232 9.36 -3.22 14.23
N ARG A 233 8.63 -2.14 14.50
CA ARG A 233 7.48 -2.12 15.40
C ARG A 233 6.24 -1.62 14.67
N LYS A 234 5.13 -2.33 14.82
CA LYS A 234 3.81 -1.86 14.40
C LYS A 234 3.32 -0.80 15.37
N LEU A 235 3.08 0.41 14.88
CA LEU A 235 2.59 1.55 15.67
C LEU A 235 1.07 1.67 15.60
N CYS A 236 0.51 1.48 14.42
CA CYS A 236 -0.89 1.77 14.15
C CYS A 236 -1.57 0.59 13.47
N ARG A 237 -2.88 0.47 13.69
CA ARG A 237 -3.76 -0.36 12.87
C ARG A 237 -5.08 0.37 12.66
N LEU A 238 -5.35 0.73 11.42
CA LEU A 238 -6.61 1.33 10.98
C LEU A 238 -7.46 0.24 10.32
N LYS A 239 -8.71 0.10 10.75
CA LYS A 239 -9.69 -0.82 10.18
C LYS A 239 -10.71 -0.03 9.37
N GLU A 240 -10.94 -0.42 8.13
CA GLU A 240 -12.04 0.12 7.36
C GLU A 240 -13.38 -0.37 7.92
N LEU A 241 -14.27 0.56 8.26
CA LEU A 241 -15.60 0.27 8.80
C LEU A 241 -16.67 0.21 7.72
N GLN A 242 -16.52 0.98 6.64
CA GLN A 242 -17.48 1.09 5.56
C GLN A 242 -16.88 0.65 4.23
N THR A 243 -16.93 -0.66 3.95
CA THR A 243 -16.51 -1.22 2.66
C THR A 243 -17.18 -0.52 1.46
N LYS A 244 -18.39 0.03 1.63
CA LYS A 244 -19.10 0.75 0.56
C LYS A 244 -18.35 1.94 -0.04
N ARG A 245 -17.38 2.56 0.66
CA ARG A 245 -16.61 3.69 0.12
C ARG A 245 -15.88 3.31 -1.16
N TRP A 246 -15.38 2.08 -1.23
CA TRP A 246 -14.57 1.64 -2.36
C TRP A 246 -15.16 0.53 -3.21
N PHE A 247 -16.32 -0.02 -2.83
CA PHE A 247 -17.11 -0.91 -3.67
C PHE A 247 -18.13 -0.10 -4.49
N PRO A 248 -18.00 0.03 -5.83
CA PRO A 248 -19.11 0.42 -6.68
C PRO A 248 -20.00 -0.81 -6.87
N GLY A 249 -20.91 -1.03 -5.93
CA GLY A 249 -21.97 -2.03 -6.05
C GLY A 249 -21.60 -3.44 -5.58
N LEU A 250 -22.59 -4.11 -5.00
CA LEU A 250 -22.59 -5.55 -4.82
C LEU A 250 -22.48 -6.23 -6.19
N PRO A 251 -21.88 -7.43 -6.29
CA PRO A 251 -22.02 -8.24 -7.50
C PRO A 251 -23.51 -8.37 -7.81
N CYS A 252 -23.92 -7.98 -9.02
CA CYS A 252 -25.29 -8.18 -9.50
C CYS A 252 -25.59 -9.70 -9.46
N ALA A 253 -26.20 -10.17 -8.37
CA ALA A 253 -26.52 -11.59 -8.15
C ALA A 253 -27.75 -12.06 -8.95
N SER A 254 -28.27 -11.25 -9.87
CA SER A 254 -29.33 -11.64 -10.78
C SER A 254 -29.17 -10.90 -12.09
N GLY A 255 -29.27 -11.61 -13.22
CA GLY A 255 -28.88 -11.18 -14.57
C GLY A 255 -29.73 -10.08 -15.20
N ARG A 256 -29.92 -8.96 -14.51
CA ARG A 256 -30.60 -7.74 -15.00
C ARG A 256 -29.93 -6.49 -14.44
N CYS A 257 -28.69 -6.24 -14.84
CA CYS A 257 -28.07 -4.92 -14.70
C CYS A 257 -27.87 -4.34 -16.10
N GLN A 258 -28.44 -3.16 -16.34
CA GLN A 258 -28.31 -2.43 -17.61
C GLN A 258 -26.82 -2.13 -17.84
N THR A 259 -26.33 -2.43 -19.05
CA THR A 259 -24.97 -2.10 -19.49
C THR A 259 -24.68 -0.61 -19.33
N ALA A 260 -23.61 -0.26 -18.61
CA ALA A 260 -23.11 1.10 -18.55
C ALA A 260 -22.76 1.58 -19.97
N ARG A 261 -23.23 2.78 -20.34
CA ARG A 261 -22.87 3.41 -21.62
C ARG A 261 -21.37 3.76 -21.60
N PRO A 262 -20.64 3.55 -22.71
CA PRO A 262 -19.25 3.95 -22.78
C PRO A 262 -19.09 5.46 -22.62
N LEU A 263 -18.10 5.88 -21.83
CA LEU A 263 -17.69 7.28 -21.74
C LEU A 263 -17.17 7.76 -23.10
N PRO A 264 -17.45 9.00 -23.50
CA PRO A 264 -17.08 9.51 -24.81
C PRO A 264 -15.56 9.56 -24.98
N THR A 265 -15.09 8.93 -26.04
CA THR A 265 -13.72 8.97 -26.55
C THR A 265 -13.39 10.39 -27.02
N ARG A 266 -12.68 11.16 -26.20
CA ARG A 266 -11.67 12.16 -26.60
C ARG A 266 -11.13 12.88 -25.37
N PHE A 267 -9.93 12.49 -24.94
CA PHE A 267 -8.95 13.43 -24.41
C PHE A 267 -7.79 13.42 -25.40
N ILE A 268 -7.55 14.58 -26.03
CA ILE A 268 -6.37 14.92 -26.83
C ILE A 268 -5.49 15.75 -25.86
N PRO A 269 -4.15 15.52 -25.86
CA PRO A 269 -3.25 15.75 -24.72
C PRO A 269 -3.23 17.16 -24.12
#